data_AF-A0A7S1Y576-F1
#
_entry.id   AF-A0A7S1Y576-F1
#
_cell.length_a   1.000
_cell.length_b   1.000
_cell.length_c   1.000
_cell.angle_alpha   90.00
_cell.angle_beta   90.00
_cell.angle_gamma   90.00
#
_symmetry.space_group_name_H-M   'P 1'
#
loop_
_entity.id
_entity.type
_entity.pdbx_description
1 polymer ?
#
loop_
_entity_poly.entity_id
_entity_poly.type
_entity_poly.pdbx_seq_one_letter_code
_entity_poly.pdbx_strand_id
1 'polypeptide(L)'
;PAGQFVTTTTTTTTVDEQERLTRRGTTKNDKKQMPINKKKGPTRRSKRRARRGSEPEVLARKQRKNARDRRRGAATRQEIAEIKQIPSYLRTDAQLDTLVRHESRRLTKNALSRQRCVLRAQLIKKIMETPYGERTTSELKYLEDDREARRVKNTNDRVRRKAKT
;
A
#
# COMPACT_ATOMS: atom_id res chain seq x y z
N PRO A 1 -29.27 -2.48 -43.89
CA PRO A 1 -28.52 -1.74 -42.84
C PRO A 1 -28.06 -2.75 -41.79
N ALA A 2 -26.74 -2.90 -41.64
CA ALA A 2 -26.09 -4.03 -40.99
C ALA A 2 -26.31 -4.07 -39.47
N GLY A 3 -26.53 -5.28 -38.94
CA GLY A 3 -26.67 -5.58 -37.53
C GLY A 3 -25.37 -5.39 -36.75
N GLN A 4 -25.49 -4.80 -35.56
CA GLN A 4 -24.40 -4.58 -34.62
C GLN A 4 -24.18 -5.86 -33.79
N PHE A 5 -23.00 -6.47 -33.91
CA PHE A 5 -22.54 -7.48 -32.96
C PHE A 5 -21.77 -6.80 -31.81
N VAL A 6 -22.32 -6.90 -30.61
CA VAL A 6 -21.65 -6.49 -29.36
C VAL A 6 -20.85 -7.68 -28.85
N THR A 7 -19.53 -7.61 -28.88
CA THR A 7 -18.65 -8.61 -28.27
C THR A 7 -18.40 -8.25 -26.80
N THR A 8 -18.92 -9.06 -25.89
CA THR A 8 -18.62 -8.98 -24.46
C THR A 8 -17.38 -9.82 -24.16
N THR A 9 -16.24 -9.17 -23.89
CA THR A 9 -15.07 -9.85 -23.31
C THR A 9 -15.20 -9.90 -21.79
N THR A 10 -15.50 -11.07 -21.26
CA THR A 10 -15.50 -11.38 -19.83
C THR A 10 -14.07 -11.57 -19.35
N THR A 11 -13.48 -10.58 -18.68
CA THR A 11 -12.20 -10.75 -17.96
C THR A 11 -12.44 -11.37 -16.59
N THR A 12 -12.20 -12.68 -16.52
CA THR A 12 -12.13 -13.49 -15.29
C THR A 12 -10.85 -13.14 -14.53
N THR A 13 -10.91 -12.28 -13.52
CA THR A 13 -9.76 -11.98 -12.64
C THR A 13 -10.22 -11.57 -11.25
N THR A 14 -10.92 -12.44 -10.53
CA THR A 14 -11.45 -12.08 -9.19
C THR A 14 -11.61 -13.28 -8.26
N VAL A 15 -10.51 -13.96 -7.94
CA VAL A 15 -10.51 -14.86 -6.75
C VAL A 15 -9.25 -14.63 -5.90
N ASP A 16 -8.07 -14.47 -6.51
CA ASP A 16 -6.80 -14.40 -5.77
C ASP A 16 -6.52 -13.09 -5.00
N GLU A 17 -7.14 -11.97 -5.35
CA GLU A 17 -6.88 -10.69 -4.67
C GLU A 17 -7.67 -10.51 -3.36
N GLN A 18 -8.82 -11.17 -3.20
CA GLN A 18 -9.60 -11.07 -1.96
C GLN A 18 -8.94 -11.83 -0.80
N GLU A 19 -8.27 -12.96 -1.08
CA GLU A 19 -7.49 -13.70 -0.07
C GLU A 19 -6.26 -12.93 0.44
N ARG A 20 -5.68 -12.03 -0.37
CA ARG A 20 -4.50 -11.26 0.05
C ARG A 20 -4.80 -10.15 1.04
N LEU A 21 -6.04 -9.65 1.09
CA LEU A 21 -6.43 -8.61 2.05
C LEU A 21 -6.68 -9.17 3.47
N THR A 22 -7.11 -10.42 3.60
CA THR A 22 -7.48 -11.02 4.90
C THR A 22 -6.28 -11.61 5.66
N ARG A 23 -5.16 -11.93 4.98
CA ARG A 23 -3.97 -12.58 5.59
C ARG A 23 -3.06 -11.68 6.45
N ARG A 24 -3.52 -10.51 6.89
CA ARG A 24 -2.86 -9.70 7.94
C ARG A 24 -3.50 -9.88 9.32
N GLY A 25 -4.13 -11.03 9.56
CA GLY A 25 -4.57 -11.50 10.86
C GLY A 25 -3.52 -12.40 11.51
N THR A 26 -3.31 -12.19 12.81
CA THR A 26 -2.40 -12.89 13.72
C THR A 26 -2.53 -14.42 13.71
N THR A 27 -1.47 -15.15 13.36
CA THR A 27 -1.37 -16.58 13.70
C THR A 27 -0.75 -16.74 15.09
N LYS A 28 -1.60 -16.67 16.12
CA LYS A 28 -1.28 -17.18 17.46
C LYS A 28 -2.12 -18.44 17.70
N ASN A 29 -1.41 -19.46 18.17
CA ASN A 29 -1.89 -20.66 18.84
C ASN A 29 -2.59 -21.72 17.99
N ASP A 30 -1.80 -22.75 17.63
CA ASP A 30 -2.14 -24.13 17.99
C ASP A 30 -0.84 -24.88 18.31
N LYS A 31 -0.55 -25.00 19.61
CA LYS A 31 0.55 -25.81 20.13
C LYS A 31 0.09 -27.27 20.20
N LYS A 32 0.28 -28.04 19.14
CA LYS A 32 0.45 -29.50 19.29
C LYS A 32 1.90 -29.74 19.67
N GLN A 33 2.14 -30.10 20.94
CA GLN A 33 3.45 -30.52 21.43
C GLN A 33 3.83 -31.85 20.78
N MET A 34 4.75 -31.80 19.81
CA MET A 34 5.48 -32.98 19.36
C MET A 34 6.75 -33.12 20.21
N PRO A 35 7.16 -34.33 20.61
CA PRO A 35 8.36 -34.54 21.41
C PRO A 35 9.61 -34.09 20.65
N ILE A 36 10.30 -33.07 21.19
CA ILE A 36 11.50 -32.49 20.60
C ILE A 36 12.68 -33.43 20.89
N ASN A 37 13.06 -34.21 19.88
CA ASN A 37 14.34 -34.90 19.87
C ASN A 37 15.47 -33.85 19.80
N LYS A 38 16.14 -33.63 20.94
CA LYS A 38 17.20 -32.63 21.11
C LYS A 38 18.49 -33.11 20.44
N LYS A 39 18.86 -32.47 19.32
CA LYS A 39 20.24 -32.08 18.90
C LYS A 39 20.23 -31.73 17.41
N LYS A 40 19.73 -30.55 17.06
CA LYS A 40 20.10 -29.89 15.79
C LYS A 40 20.62 -28.51 16.15
N GLY A 41 21.90 -28.28 15.84
CA GLY A 41 22.55 -26.98 16.03
C GLY A 41 21.78 -25.85 15.33
N PRO A 42 22.09 -24.58 15.66
CA PRO A 42 21.35 -23.44 15.16
C PRO A 42 21.30 -23.45 13.63
N THR A 43 20.10 -23.68 13.08
CA THR A 43 19.85 -23.65 11.63
C THR A 43 20.29 -22.28 11.07
N ARG A 44 20.71 -22.20 9.79
CA ARG A 44 21.09 -20.92 9.14
C ARG A 44 20.04 -19.81 9.33
N ARG A 45 18.76 -20.20 9.50
CA ARG A 45 17.62 -19.31 9.79
C ARG A 45 17.68 -18.70 11.20
N SER A 46 18.11 -19.46 12.21
CA SER A 46 18.32 -18.96 13.58
C SER A 46 19.52 -18.01 13.68
N LYS A 47 20.63 -18.30 12.97
CA LYS A 47 21.79 -17.40 12.87
C LYS A 47 21.46 -16.07 12.18
N ARG A 48 20.55 -16.08 11.19
CA ARG A 48 20.01 -14.85 10.55
C ARG A 48 19.11 -14.01 11.46
N ARG A 49 18.41 -14.63 12.42
CA ARG A 49 17.53 -13.94 13.37
C ARG A 49 18.33 -13.27 14.50
N ALA A 50 19.41 -13.92 14.95
CA ALA A 50 20.35 -13.37 15.95
C ALA A 50 21.19 -12.18 15.43
N ARG A 51 21.23 -11.95 14.11
CA ARG A 51 21.87 -10.76 13.48
C ARG A 51 20.93 -9.55 13.32
N ARG A 52 19.68 -9.64 13.81
CA ARG A 52 18.82 -8.47 13.92
C ARG A 52 19.36 -7.68 15.10
N GLY A 53 19.96 -6.52 14.82
CA GLY A 53 20.44 -5.61 15.84
C GLY A 53 19.40 -5.35 16.92
N SER A 54 19.81 -4.79 18.05
CA SER A 54 18.88 -4.39 19.10
C SER A 54 17.77 -3.49 18.52
N GLU A 55 16.60 -3.48 19.16
CA GLU A 55 15.48 -2.61 18.76
C GLU A 55 15.89 -1.17 18.44
N PRO A 56 16.72 -0.47 19.26
CA PRO A 56 17.21 0.86 18.91
C PRO A 56 18.08 0.89 17.65
N GLU A 57 18.90 -0.14 17.41
CA GLU A 57 19.74 -0.23 16.21
C GLU A 57 18.91 -0.39 14.93
N VAL A 58 17.83 -1.20 15.00
CA VAL A 58 16.90 -1.40 13.89
C VAL A 58 16.16 -0.10 13.56
N LEU A 59 15.72 0.64 14.59
CA LEU A 59 15.08 1.94 14.42
C LEU A 59 16.04 2.97 13.81
N ALA A 60 17.26 3.08 14.33
CA ALA A 60 18.29 3.99 13.79
C ALA A 60 18.63 3.66 12.33
N ARG A 61 18.73 2.37 11.98
CA ARG A 61 18.94 1.94 10.59
C ARG A 61 17.78 2.32 9.68
N LYS A 62 16.54 2.14 10.14
CA LYS A 62 15.32 2.54 9.42
C LYS A 62 15.27 4.05 9.22
N GLN A 63 15.63 4.84 10.24
CA GLN A 63 15.70 6.30 10.15
C GLN A 63 16.74 6.75 9.12
N ARG A 64 17.96 6.21 9.15
CA ARG A 64 19.00 6.50 8.15
C ARG A 64 18.57 6.18 6.73
N LYS A 65 17.94 5.00 6.54
CA LYS A 65 17.37 4.62 5.24
C LYS A 65 16.28 5.62 4.79
N ASN A 66 15.32 5.92 5.66
CA ASN A 66 14.24 6.85 5.35
C ASN A 66 14.77 8.26 5.03
N ALA A 67 15.80 8.72 5.73
CA ALA A 67 16.44 10.01 5.46
C ALA A 67 17.08 10.04 4.08
N ARG A 68 17.81 8.98 3.71
CA ARG A 68 18.39 8.81 2.37
C ARG A 68 17.30 8.76 1.29
N ASP A 69 16.24 7.99 1.51
CA ASP A 69 15.12 7.86 0.58
C ASP A 69 14.40 9.21 0.37
N ARG A 70 14.20 9.99 1.45
CA ARG A 70 13.65 11.35 1.39
C ARG A 70 14.56 12.30 0.60
N ARG A 71 15.87 12.27 0.85
CA ARG A 71 16.86 13.09 0.12
C ARG A 71 16.83 12.78 -1.37
N ARG A 72 16.85 11.49 -1.74
CA ARG A 72 16.76 11.06 -3.15
C ARG A 72 15.46 11.51 -3.79
N GLY A 73 14.33 11.34 -3.09
CA GLY A 73 13.03 11.80 -3.58
C GLY A 73 12.93 13.32 -3.73
N ALA A 74 13.63 14.10 -2.91
CA ALA A 74 13.72 15.54 -3.07
C ALA A 74 14.54 15.93 -4.31
N ALA A 75 15.69 15.30 -4.52
CA ALA A 75 16.52 15.53 -5.71
C ALA A 75 15.75 15.23 -7.00
N THR A 76 15.03 14.10 -7.09
CA THR A 76 14.21 13.79 -8.28
C THR A 76 13.09 14.81 -8.48
N ARG A 77 12.47 15.34 -7.40
CA ARG A 77 11.44 16.39 -7.56
C ARG A 77 12.03 17.68 -8.09
N GLN A 78 13.23 18.03 -7.65
CA GLN A 78 13.95 19.21 -8.11
C GLN A 78 14.34 19.06 -9.58
N GLU A 79 14.94 17.94 -9.97
CA GLU A 79 15.29 17.61 -11.36
C GLU A 79 14.08 17.72 -12.29
N ILE A 80 12.93 17.15 -11.89
CA ILE A 80 11.68 17.26 -12.67
C ILE A 80 11.19 18.72 -12.76
N ALA A 81 11.38 19.52 -11.71
CA ALA A 81 10.99 20.94 -11.72
C ALA A 81 11.89 21.75 -12.67
N GLU A 82 13.20 21.51 -12.64
CA GLU A 82 14.18 22.13 -13.54
C GLU A 82 13.89 21.79 -15.01
N ILE A 83 13.67 20.50 -15.33
CA ILE A 83 13.31 20.08 -16.69
C ILE A 83 12.00 20.74 -17.17
N LYS A 84 11.03 20.94 -16.28
CA LYS A 84 9.75 21.57 -16.64
C LYS A 84 9.87 23.06 -16.98
N GLN A 85 10.88 23.75 -16.45
CA GLN A 85 11.14 25.16 -16.77
C GLN A 85 11.72 25.31 -18.18
N ILE A 86 12.40 24.29 -18.70
CA ILE A 86 12.92 24.28 -20.07
C ILE A 86 11.74 24.20 -21.06
N PRO A 87 11.67 25.08 -22.07
CA PRO A 87 10.68 25.00 -23.14
C PRO A 87 10.68 23.61 -23.80
N SER A 88 9.50 23.07 -24.13
CA SER A 88 9.37 21.67 -24.56
C SER A 88 10.21 21.30 -25.78
N TYR A 89 10.41 22.23 -26.71
CA TYR A 89 11.18 22.03 -27.94
C TYR A 89 12.70 22.07 -27.72
N LEU A 90 13.18 22.51 -26.55
CA LEU A 90 14.61 22.52 -26.17
C LEU A 90 14.97 21.35 -25.25
N ARG A 91 14.01 20.48 -24.92
CA ARG A 91 14.27 19.34 -24.03
C ARG A 91 14.98 18.25 -24.79
N THR A 92 15.98 17.66 -24.15
CA THR A 92 16.65 16.47 -24.69
C THR A 92 15.77 15.24 -24.52
N ASP A 93 16.00 14.21 -25.34
CA ASP A 93 15.26 12.94 -25.25
C ASP A 93 15.36 12.30 -23.85
N ALA A 94 16.53 12.41 -23.20
CA ALA A 94 16.73 11.93 -21.84
C ALA A 94 15.84 12.66 -20.82
N GLN A 95 15.65 13.97 -20.99
CA GLN A 95 14.78 14.77 -20.14
C GLN A 95 13.30 14.42 -20.37
N LEU A 96 12.91 14.19 -21.62
CA LEU A 96 11.57 13.73 -21.98
C LEU A 96 11.26 12.35 -21.40
N ASP A 97 12.16 11.38 -21.54
CA ASP A 97 12.01 10.04 -20.93
C ASP A 97 11.90 10.13 -19.40
N THR A 98 12.68 11.00 -18.77
CA THR A 98 12.61 11.24 -17.32
C THR A 98 11.24 11.78 -16.89
N LEU A 99 10.69 12.74 -17.63
CA LEU A 99 9.34 13.26 -17.40
C LEU A 99 8.26 12.19 -17.61
N VAL A 100 8.35 11.41 -18.69
CA VAL A 100 7.41 10.34 -19.01
C VAL A 100 7.40 9.29 -17.91
N ARG A 101 8.58 8.81 -17.47
CA ARG A 101 8.68 7.84 -16.36
C ARG A 101 8.10 8.39 -15.06
N HIS A 102 8.39 9.64 -14.74
CA HIS A 102 7.83 10.29 -13.56
C HIS A 102 6.31 10.37 -13.63
N GLU A 103 5.75 10.81 -14.76
CA GLU A 103 4.31 10.96 -14.93
C GLU A 103 3.60 9.61 -14.95
N SER A 104 4.14 8.62 -15.65
CA SER A 104 3.62 7.24 -15.66
C SER A 104 3.54 6.67 -14.24
N ARG A 105 4.59 6.81 -13.43
CA ARG A 105 4.57 6.38 -12.01
C ARG A 105 3.49 7.12 -11.21
N ARG A 106 3.32 8.43 -11.45
CA ARG A 106 2.29 9.24 -10.80
C ARG A 106 0.89 8.75 -11.16
N LEU A 107 0.64 8.51 -12.45
CA LEU A 107 -0.63 8.00 -12.97
C LEU A 107 -0.94 6.61 -12.41
N THR A 108 0.02 5.66 -12.45
CA THR A 108 -0.16 4.32 -11.87
C THR A 108 -0.48 4.40 -10.37
N LYS A 109 0.24 5.24 -9.61
CA LYS A 109 -0.04 5.43 -8.18
C LYS A 109 -1.46 5.96 -7.93
N ASN A 110 -1.90 6.93 -8.73
CA ASN A 110 -3.24 7.49 -8.63
C ASN A 110 -4.31 6.48 -9.01
N ALA A 111 -4.10 5.71 -10.08
CA ALA A 111 -5.00 4.65 -10.52
C ALA A 111 -5.16 3.57 -9.45
N LEU A 112 -4.05 3.07 -8.89
CA LEU A 112 -4.06 2.10 -7.79
C LEU A 112 -4.76 2.66 -6.54
N SER A 113 -4.57 3.94 -6.23
CA SER A 113 -5.27 4.58 -5.11
C SER A 113 -6.78 4.66 -5.34
N ARG A 114 -7.22 4.97 -6.57
CA ARG A 114 -8.64 4.98 -6.95
C ARG A 114 -9.24 3.59 -6.87
N GLN A 115 -8.57 2.60 -7.46
CA GLN A 115 -9.01 1.20 -7.42
C GLN A 115 -9.17 0.70 -5.97
N ARG A 116 -8.18 0.96 -5.10
CA ARG A 116 -8.28 0.60 -3.67
C ARG A 116 -9.43 1.31 -2.96
N CYS A 117 -9.72 2.56 -3.32
CA CYS A 117 -10.86 3.30 -2.76
C CYS A 117 -12.18 2.66 -3.16
N VAL A 118 -12.33 2.27 -4.44
CA VAL A 118 -13.52 1.57 -4.94
C VAL A 118 -13.69 0.23 -4.24
N LEU A 119 -12.63 -0.59 -4.18
CA LEU A 119 -12.67 -1.89 -3.49
C LEU A 119 -13.02 -1.74 -2.01
N ARG A 120 -12.46 -0.74 -1.33
CA ARG A 120 -12.78 -0.43 0.06
C ARG A 120 -14.24 -0.03 0.24
N ALA A 121 -14.78 0.79 -0.65
CA ALA A 121 -16.19 1.19 -0.63
C ALA A 121 -17.13 0.00 -0.89
N GLN A 122 -16.81 -0.85 -1.87
CA GLN A 122 -17.55 -2.07 -2.16
C GLN A 122 -17.55 -3.04 -0.98
N LEU A 123 -16.40 -3.23 -0.32
CA LEU A 123 -16.30 -4.09 0.86
C LEU A 123 -17.15 -3.55 2.02
N ILE A 124 -17.09 -2.24 2.30
CA ILE A 124 -17.94 -1.62 3.33
C ILE A 124 -19.42 -1.81 2.98
N LYS A 125 -19.80 -1.58 1.73
CA LYS A 125 -21.18 -1.77 1.27
C LYS A 125 -21.65 -3.21 1.50
N LYS A 126 -20.84 -4.20 1.10
CA LYS A 126 -21.13 -5.62 1.32
C LYS A 126 -21.34 -5.96 2.80
N ILE A 127 -20.46 -5.47 3.69
CA ILE A 127 -20.61 -5.70 5.14
C ILE A 127 -21.87 -5.00 5.68
N MET A 128 -22.20 -3.82 5.17
CA MET A 128 -23.38 -3.06 5.60
C MET A 128 -24.69 -3.73 5.17
N GLU A 129 -24.71 -4.42 4.02
CA GLU A 129 -25.84 -5.21 3.54
C GLU A 129 -26.11 -6.43 4.44
N THR A 130 -25.08 -6.97 5.09
CA THR A 130 -25.24 -8.02 6.10
C THR A 130 -25.89 -7.44 7.37
N PRO A 131 -26.98 -8.06 7.89
CA PRO A 131 -27.60 -7.67 9.15
C PRO A 131 -26.58 -7.64 10.29
N TYR A 132 -26.75 -6.70 11.24
CA TYR A 132 -25.74 -6.46 12.28
C TYR A 132 -25.39 -7.71 13.11
N GLY A 133 -26.39 -8.53 13.46
CA GLY A 133 -26.20 -9.75 14.24
C GLY A 133 -25.46 -10.87 13.52
N GLU A 134 -25.33 -10.79 12.19
CA GLU A 134 -24.67 -11.79 11.35
C GLU A 134 -23.25 -11.37 10.94
N ARG A 135 -22.83 -10.16 11.30
CA ARG A 135 -21.49 -9.64 10.97
C ARG A 135 -20.44 -10.33 11.83
N THR A 136 -19.33 -10.69 11.19
CA THR A 136 -18.18 -11.25 11.89
C THR A 136 -17.44 -10.19 12.71
N THR A 137 -16.72 -10.62 13.74
CA THR A 137 -15.90 -9.72 14.57
C THR A 137 -14.82 -8.99 13.78
N SER A 138 -14.27 -9.62 12.73
CA SER A 138 -13.30 -9.02 11.82
C SER A 138 -13.92 -7.93 10.96
N GLU A 139 -15.17 -8.10 10.50
CA GLU A 139 -15.90 -7.09 9.74
C GLU A 139 -16.27 -5.89 10.60
N LEU A 140 -16.75 -6.12 11.83
CA LEU A 140 -17.03 -5.03 12.78
C LEU A 140 -15.77 -4.21 13.07
N LYS A 141 -14.65 -4.88 13.33
CA LYS A 141 -13.35 -4.23 13.53
C LYS A 141 -12.91 -3.46 12.29
N TYR A 142 -13.10 -4.02 11.10
CA TYR A 142 -12.75 -3.35 9.84
C TYR A 142 -13.52 -2.03 9.66
N LEU A 143 -14.81 -2.01 10.01
CA LEU A 143 -15.63 -0.79 9.96
C LEU A 143 -15.22 0.25 10.99
N GLU A 144 -14.86 -0.19 12.20
CA GLU A 144 -14.34 0.68 13.25
C GLU A 144 -13.01 1.33 12.82
N ASP A 145 -12.07 0.52 12.34
CA ASP A 145 -10.79 0.98 11.79
C ASP A 145 -11.01 1.95 10.60
N ASP A 146 -12.01 1.70 9.75
CA ASP A 146 -12.38 2.60 8.65
C ASP A 146 -12.85 3.96 9.16
N ARG A 147 -13.76 3.95 10.14
CA ARG A 147 -14.33 5.15 10.76
C ARG A 147 -13.25 5.98 11.44
N GLU A 148 -12.37 5.34 12.19
CA GLU A 148 -11.26 6.01 12.87
C GLU A 148 -10.29 6.63 11.86
N ALA A 149 -9.93 5.89 10.81
CA ALA A 149 -9.07 6.42 9.75
C ALA A 149 -9.68 7.66 9.06
N ARG A 150 -11.00 7.69 8.82
CA ARG A 150 -11.69 8.86 8.29
C ARG A 150 -11.65 10.03 9.27
N ARG A 151 -11.86 9.78 10.56
CA ARG A 151 -11.79 10.81 11.63
C ARG A 151 -10.42 11.45 11.69
N VAL A 152 -9.35 10.65 11.77
CA VAL A 152 -7.96 11.13 11.78
C VAL A 152 -7.66 11.93 10.51
N LYS A 153 -8.08 11.43 9.33
CA LYS A 153 -7.90 12.16 8.06
C LYS A 153 -8.56 13.54 8.09
N ASN A 154 -9.83 13.62 8.47
CA ASN A 154 -10.57 14.89 8.52
C ASN A 154 -9.95 15.88 9.50
N THR A 155 -9.45 15.37 10.63
CA THR A 155 -8.77 16.18 11.65
C THR A 155 -7.47 16.76 11.10
N ASN A 156 -6.66 15.94 10.44
CA ASN A 156 -5.43 16.38 9.80
C ASN A 156 -5.69 17.36 8.64
N ASP A 157 -6.74 17.14 7.85
CA ASP A 157 -7.15 18.06 6.79
C ASP A 157 -7.62 19.41 7.35
N ARG A 158 -8.28 19.42 8.51
CA ARG A 158 -8.63 20.64 9.24
C ARG A 158 -7.38 21.40 9.70
N VAL A 159 -6.40 20.69 10.28
CA VAL A 159 -5.12 21.29 10.69
C VAL A 159 -4.38 21.88 9.48
N ARG A 160 -4.30 21.14 8.37
CA ARG A 160 -3.67 21.63 7.14
C ARG A 160 -4.34 22.88 6.55
N ARG A 161 -5.67 23.00 6.66
CA ARG A 161 -6.39 24.19 6.22
C ARG A 161 -6.07 25.39 7.12
N LYS A 162 -6.08 25.21 8.44
CA LYS A 162 -5.73 26.26 9.40
C LYS A 162 -4.29 26.76 9.27
N ALA A 163 -3.35 25.88 8.94
CA ALA A 163 -1.94 26.25 8.77
C ALA A 163 -1.63 26.96 7.42
N LYS A 164 -2.61 27.07 6.52
CA LYS A 164 -2.46 27.73 5.21
C LYS A 164 -3.09 29.12 5.15
N THR A 165 -3.98 29.44 6.09
CA THR A 165 -4.48 30.78 6.39
C THR A 165 -3.52 31.47 7.34
#